data_AF-A0A4Y1ZD51-F1
#
_entry.id   AF-A0A4Y1ZD51-F1
#
_cell.length_a   1.000
_cell.length_b   1.000
_cell.length_c   1.000
_cell.angle_alpha   90.00
_cell.angle_beta   90.00
_cell.angle_gamma   90.00
#
_symmetry.space_group_name_H-M   'P 1'
#
loop_
_entity.id
_entity.type
_entity.pdbx_description
1 polymer ?
#
loop_
_entity_poly.entity_id
_entity_poly.type
_entity_poly.pdbx_seq_one_letter_code
_entity_poly.pdbx_strand_id
1 'polypeptide(L)'
;MGKVYLVGAGPGDPDLITIKGLRLIQTADVIVYDRLVNDVLVNEAKPTAKRIYCGKMPHSHPLKQGAINHILVNQAKKNKRVVRLKGGDPFVFGRGGEEAVFLAKEGIAFEVVPGITAGIAAPAYAGIPATHRDYSSSLAFVTGHAKAGGQEKSTGQSWLPASIRWQSTWVSAISPILRMN
;
A
#
# COMPACT_ATOMS: atom_id res chain seq x y z
N MET A 1 8.98 -6.69 24.54
CA MET A 1 9.37 -6.00 23.29
C MET A 1 8.10 -5.79 22.48
N GLY A 2 7.96 -4.63 21.85
CA GLY A 2 6.75 -4.27 21.09
C GLY A 2 6.64 -5.02 19.77
N LYS A 3 5.52 -4.81 19.06
CA LYS A 3 5.23 -5.43 17.76
C LYS A 3 4.91 -4.36 16.73
N VAL A 4 5.38 -4.56 15.49
CA VAL A 4 5.08 -3.69 14.35
C VAL A 4 4.01 -4.32 13.47
N TYR A 5 3.05 -3.51 13.02
CA TYR A 5 2.01 -3.93 12.09
C TYR A 5 2.13 -3.12 10.81
N LEU A 6 2.42 -3.78 9.68
CA LEU A 6 2.42 -3.17 8.35
C LEU A 6 0.99 -3.25 7.80
N VAL A 7 0.25 -2.15 7.85
CA VAL A 7 -1.20 -2.14 7.59
C VAL A 7 -1.49 -1.39 6.29
N GLY A 8 -2.22 -2.03 5.39
CA GLY A 8 -2.78 -1.39 4.20
C GLY A 8 -3.98 -0.51 4.55
N ALA A 9 -3.93 0.76 4.17
CA ALA A 9 -4.94 1.77 4.43
C ALA A 9 -6.10 1.74 3.41
N GLY A 10 -5.95 1.00 2.31
CA GLY A 10 -6.87 1.09 1.18
C GLY A 10 -6.55 2.25 0.24
N PRO A 11 -7.36 2.46 -0.81
CA PRO A 11 -7.06 3.36 -1.92
C PRO A 11 -7.34 4.85 -1.63
N GLY A 12 -7.98 5.17 -0.50
CA GLY A 12 -8.26 6.54 -0.07
C GLY A 12 -9.57 6.69 0.70
N ASP A 13 -10.62 5.98 0.26
CA ASP A 13 -11.89 5.87 0.98
C ASP A 13 -11.68 5.16 2.33
N PRO A 14 -11.95 5.82 3.48
CA PRO A 14 -11.76 5.23 4.80
C PRO A 14 -12.54 3.93 5.02
N ASP A 15 -13.69 3.77 4.37
CA ASP A 15 -14.55 2.60 4.56
C ASP A 15 -13.98 1.33 3.91
N LEU A 16 -12.96 1.47 3.05
CA LEU A 16 -12.22 0.36 2.47
C LEU A 16 -11.06 -0.15 3.35
N ILE A 17 -10.88 0.40 4.55
CA ILE A 17 -10.00 -0.19 5.55
C ILE A 17 -10.51 -1.57 5.96
N THR A 18 -9.61 -2.52 6.22
CA THR A 18 -10.04 -3.80 6.80
C THR A 18 -10.42 -3.61 8.27
N ILE A 19 -11.37 -4.41 8.77
CA ILE A 19 -11.74 -4.43 10.20
C ILE A 19 -10.50 -4.61 11.09
N LYS A 20 -9.58 -5.48 10.67
CA LYS A 20 -8.32 -5.71 11.37
C LYS A 20 -7.41 -4.48 11.36
N GLY A 21 -7.32 -3.78 10.23
CA GLY A 21 -6.55 -2.55 10.10
C GLY A 21 -7.06 -1.45 11.03
N LEU A 22 -8.38 -1.20 11.01
CA LEU A 22 -9.02 -0.21 11.89
C LEU A 22 -8.80 -0.52 13.38
N ARG A 23 -9.02 -1.78 13.79
CA ARG A 23 -8.77 -2.21 15.18
C ARG A 23 -7.31 -1.99 15.62
N LEU A 24 -6.36 -2.20 14.73
CA LEU A 24 -4.94 -1.97 15.03
C LEU A 24 -4.62 -0.48 15.14
N ILE A 25 -5.18 0.35 14.26
CA ILE A 25 -5.07 1.82 14.33
C ILE A 25 -5.58 2.33 15.67
N GLN A 26 -6.80 1.95 16.06
CA GLN A 26 -7.45 2.41 17.29
C GLN A 26 -6.68 2.02 18.56
N THR A 27 -5.92 0.92 18.52
CA THR A 27 -5.14 0.43 19.66
C THR A 27 -3.64 0.76 19.60
N ALA A 28 -3.17 1.43 18.53
CA ALA A 28 -1.76 1.72 18.32
C ALA A 28 -1.23 2.71 19.36
N ASP A 29 -0.02 2.46 19.88
CA ASP A 29 0.69 3.48 20.67
C ASP A 29 1.41 4.48 19.77
N VAL A 30 1.82 4.04 18.58
CA VAL A 30 2.48 4.87 17.58
C VAL A 30 1.94 4.53 16.20
N ILE A 31 1.53 5.54 15.44
CA ILE A 31 1.16 5.41 14.03
C ILE A 31 2.21 6.13 13.18
N VAL A 32 2.82 5.38 12.28
CA VAL A 32 3.79 5.86 11.28
C VAL A 32 3.12 5.77 9.91
N TYR A 33 2.86 6.90 9.26
CA TYR A 33 2.02 6.95 8.05
C TYR A 33 2.67 7.79 6.93
N ASP A 34 2.35 7.46 5.68
CA ASP A 34 2.83 8.19 4.50
C ASP A 34 1.75 9.12 3.93
N ARG A 35 2.15 9.93 2.93
CA ARG A 35 1.33 10.98 2.31
C ARG A 35 -0.01 10.49 1.74
N LEU A 36 -0.08 9.24 1.30
CA LEU A 36 -1.26 8.70 0.61
C LEU A 36 -2.35 8.21 1.56
N VAL A 37 -2.09 8.20 2.87
CA VAL A 37 -3.06 7.78 3.87
C VAL A 37 -4.03 8.92 4.14
N ASN A 38 -5.32 8.58 4.20
CA ASN A 38 -6.38 9.51 4.57
C ASN A 38 -6.29 9.86 6.07
N ASP A 39 -6.32 11.15 6.40
CA ASP A 39 -6.22 11.64 7.78
C ASP A 39 -7.36 11.14 8.68
N VAL A 40 -8.54 10.83 8.12
CA VAL A 40 -9.64 10.20 8.88
C VAL A 40 -9.15 8.92 9.58
N LEU A 41 -8.43 8.05 8.85
CA LEU A 41 -7.87 6.82 9.43
C LEU A 41 -6.77 7.10 10.46
N VAL A 42 -5.99 8.17 10.29
CA VAL A 42 -4.96 8.55 11.28
C VAL A 42 -5.60 9.09 12.56
N ASN A 43 -6.79 9.71 12.44
CA ASN A 43 -7.54 10.29 13.54
C ASN A 43 -8.34 9.26 14.35
N GLU A 44 -8.59 8.06 13.81
CA GLU A 44 -9.14 6.91 14.54
C GLU A 44 -8.20 6.39 15.65
N ALA A 45 -6.93 6.77 15.63
CA ALA A 45 -5.99 6.43 16.70
C ALA A 45 -6.42 7.04 18.04
N LYS A 46 -6.21 6.29 19.13
CA LYS A 46 -6.42 6.83 20.48
C LYS A 46 -5.73 8.19 20.68
N PRO A 47 -6.28 9.12 21.46
CA PRO A 47 -5.71 10.46 21.64
C PRO A 47 -4.25 10.47 22.11
N THR A 48 -3.85 9.46 22.88
CA THR A 48 -2.48 9.29 23.40
C THR A 48 -1.50 8.67 22.40
N ALA A 49 -1.96 8.25 21.22
CA ALA A 49 -1.11 7.69 20.19
C ALA A 49 -0.18 8.75 19.60
N LYS A 50 1.12 8.42 19.51
CA LYS A 50 2.07 9.26 18.79
C LYS A 50 1.89 9.11 17.29
N ARG A 51 1.67 10.21 16.58
CA ARG A 51 1.56 10.24 15.12
C ARG A 51 2.88 10.69 14.51
N ILE A 52 3.44 9.91 13.57
CA ILE A 52 4.70 10.20 12.89
C ILE A 52 4.44 10.18 11.39
N TYR A 53 4.46 11.37 10.78
CA TYR A 53 4.33 11.52 9.34
C TYR A 53 5.68 11.24 8.65
N CYS A 54 5.66 10.40 7.61
CA CYS A 54 6.82 10.02 6.82
C CYS A 54 6.74 10.42 5.34
N GLY A 55 5.69 11.15 4.94
CA GLY A 55 5.55 11.65 3.58
C GLY A 55 6.46 12.85 3.27
N LYS A 56 6.57 13.18 1.97
CA LYS A 56 7.28 14.40 1.53
C LYS A 56 6.50 15.62 2.01
N MET A 57 7.05 16.40 2.93
CA MET A 57 6.59 17.78 3.14
C MET A 57 7.21 18.67 2.05
N PRO A 58 6.47 19.66 1.52
CA PRO A 58 7.08 20.73 0.73
C PRO A 58 8.23 21.32 1.56
N HIS A 59 9.44 21.41 0.97
CA HIS A 59 10.67 21.95 1.59
C HIS A 59 11.37 21.09 2.64
N SER A 60 11.00 19.82 2.84
CA SER A 60 11.75 18.90 3.71
C SER A 60 12.51 17.84 2.90
N HIS A 61 13.77 17.57 3.29
CA HIS A 61 14.52 16.46 2.70
C HIS A 61 13.74 15.15 2.93
N PRO A 62 13.53 14.33 1.89
CA PRO A 62 12.79 13.08 2.03
C PRO A 62 13.41 12.24 3.15
N LEU A 63 12.61 11.78 4.11
CA LEU A 63 13.07 10.72 5.01
C LEU A 63 13.42 9.52 4.13
N LYS A 64 14.72 9.23 4.03
CA LYS A 64 15.20 8.04 3.32
C LYS A 64 14.54 6.82 3.96
N GLN A 65 14.26 5.78 3.16
CA GLN A 65 13.63 4.56 3.65
C GLN A 65 14.29 4.00 4.92
N GLY A 66 15.63 4.08 5.01
CA GLY A 66 16.37 3.68 6.20
C GLY A 66 15.93 4.41 7.48
N ALA A 67 15.63 5.71 7.40
CA ALA A 67 15.14 6.47 8.55
C ALA A 67 13.77 5.97 9.04
N ILE A 68 12.85 5.65 8.13
CA ILE A 68 11.54 5.07 8.47
C ILE A 68 11.74 3.72 9.16
N ASN A 69 12.60 2.87 8.60
CA ASN A 69 12.92 1.56 9.17
C ASN A 69 13.45 1.67 10.62
N HIS A 70 14.38 2.60 10.86
CA HIS A 70 14.89 2.86 12.20
C HIS A 70 13.82 3.41 13.16
N ILE A 71 12.90 4.25 12.69
CA ILE A 71 11.77 4.72 13.50
C ILE A 71 10.94 3.52 13.98
N LEU A 72 10.58 2.61 13.08
CA LEU A 72 9.77 1.42 13.43
C LEU A 72 10.45 0.57 14.50
N VAL A 73 11.74 0.25 14.29
CA VAL A 73 12.53 -0.55 15.23
C VAL A 73 12.67 0.15 16.59
N ASN A 74 13.02 1.44 16.58
CA ASN A 74 13.21 2.19 17.82
C ASN A 74 11.93 2.29 18.65
N GLN A 75 10.77 2.44 18.02
CA GLN A 75 9.49 2.45 18.74
C GLN A 75 9.12 1.06 19.27
N ALA A 76 9.34 0.00 18.48
CA ALA A 76 9.08 -1.37 18.94
C ALA A 76 9.99 -1.77 20.11
N LYS A 77 11.29 -1.39 20.09
CA LYS A 77 12.23 -1.61 21.20
C LYS A 77 11.79 -0.92 22.50
N LYS A 78 11.00 0.17 22.40
CA LYS A 78 10.36 0.86 23.55
C LYS A 78 9.06 0.19 24.03
N ASN A 79 8.85 -1.07 23.66
CA ASN A 79 7.67 -1.87 24.01
C ASN A 79 6.33 -1.29 23.52
N LYS A 80 6.36 -0.56 22.39
CA LYS A 80 5.16 0.05 21.80
C LYS A 80 4.51 -0.85 20.76
N ARG A 81 3.18 -0.77 20.65
CA ARG A 81 2.42 -1.25 19.50
C ARG A 81 2.53 -0.24 18.37
N VAL A 82 3.29 -0.58 17.34
CA VAL A 82 3.58 0.34 16.22
C VAL A 82 2.76 -0.06 15.00
N VAL A 83 1.97 0.86 14.47
CA VAL A 83 1.28 0.68 13.18
C VAL A 83 2.02 1.49 12.12
N ARG A 84 2.55 0.80 11.12
CA ARG A 84 3.02 1.40 9.86
C ARG A 84 1.86 1.37 8.87
N LEU A 85 1.12 2.48 8.80
CA LEU A 85 -0.02 2.63 7.91
C LEU A 85 0.47 3.07 6.53
N LYS A 86 0.07 2.33 5.48
CA LYS A 86 0.55 2.51 4.10
C LYS A 86 -0.63 2.61 3.16
N GLY A 87 -0.63 3.58 2.25
CA GLY A 87 -1.65 3.67 1.20
C GLY A 87 -1.75 2.38 0.37
N GLY A 88 -2.97 1.97 0.03
CA GLY A 88 -3.25 0.74 -0.70
C GLY A 88 -2.94 -0.52 0.10
N ASP A 89 -2.13 -1.40 -0.48
CA ASP A 89 -1.63 -2.63 0.13
C ASP A 89 -0.12 -2.51 0.46
N PRO A 90 0.36 -3.02 1.61
CA PRO A 90 1.77 -2.91 1.99
C PRO A 90 2.74 -3.50 0.98
N PHE A 91 2.33 -4.54 0.25
CA PHE A 91 3.18 -5.34 -0.64
C PHE A 91 2.96 -5.08 -2.13
N VAL A 92 1.95 -4.28 -2.52
CA VAL A 92 1.78 -3.81 -3.90
C VAL A 92 2.45 -2.45 -4.07
N PHE A 93 3.68 -2.41 -4.59
CA PHE A 93 4.51 -1.21 -4.79
C PHE A 93 4.72 -0.32 -3.54
N GLY A 94 4.33 -0.78 -2.35
CA GLY A 94 4.40 -0.03 -1.11
C GLY A 94 5.73 -0.11 -0.37
N ARG A 95 6.70 -0.91 -0.85
CA ARG A 95 7.98 -1.20 -0.14
C ARG A 95 7.84 -1.88 1.23
N GLY A 96 6.66 -2.42 1.57
CA GLY A 96 6.45 -3.12 2.84
C GLY A 96 7.37 -4.33 3.01
N GLY A 97 7.78 -4.98 1.91
CA GLY A 97 8.75 -6.08 1.95
C GLY A 97 10.14 -5.63 2.44
N GLU A 98 10.61 -4.44 2.05
CA GLU A 98 11.88 -3.89 2.54
C GLU A 98 11.80 -3.59 4.05
N GLU A 99 10.68 -3.03 4.49
CA GLU A 99 10.40 -2.74 5.91
C GLU A 99 10.35 -4.04 6.72
N ALA A 100 9.66 -5.08 6.23
CA ALA A 100 9.56 -6.40 6.87
C ALA A 100 10.92 -7.10 7.02
N VAL A 101 11.74 -7.12 5.96
CA VAL A 101 13.10 -7.69 6.00
C VAL A 101 13.97 -6.99 7.04
N PHE A 102 13.86 -5.66 7.15
CA PHE A 102 14.62 -4.90 8.14
C PHE A 102 14.17 -5.23 9.57
N LEU A 103 12.86 -5.32 9.82
CA LEU A 103 12.31 -5.69 11.12
C LEU A 103 12.76 -7.10 11.54
N ALA A 104 12.75 -8.05 10.61
CA ALA A 104 13.22 -9.42 10.85
C ALA A 104 14.71 -9.44 11.25
N LYS A 105 15.56 -8.70 10.52
CA LYS A 105 17.01 -8.59 10.83
C LYS A 105 17.27 -8.00 12.21
N GLU A 106 16.42 -7.11 12.68
CA GLU A 106 16.51 -6.46 13.99
C GLU A 106 15.82 -7.25 15.12
N GLY A 107 15.32 -8.45 14.82
CA GLY A 107 14.63 -9.31 15.80
C GLY A 107 13.29 -8.73 16.29
N ILE A 108 12.67 -7.84 15.52
CA ILE A 108 11.39 -7.23 15.87
C ILE A 108 10.25 -8.06 15.28
N ALA A 109 9.36 -8.53 16.16
CA ALA A 109 8.13 -9.19 15.73
C ALA A 109 7.27 -8.23 14.90
N PHE A 110 6.78 -8.71 13.76
CA PHE A 110 5.89 -7.93 12.92
C PHE A 110 4.76 -8.77 12.33
N GLU A 111 3.77 -8.09 11.78
CA GLU A 111 2.63 -8.69 11.09
C GLU A 111 2.20 -7.81 9.94
N VAL A 112 1.80 -8.42 8.83
CA VAL A 112 1.29 -7.73 7.65
C VAL A 112 -0.23 -7.85 7.65
N VAL A 113 -0.92 -6.72 7.50
CA VAL A 113 -2.36 -6.66 7.31
C VAL A 113 -2.63 -6.13 5.91
N PRO A 114 -3.15 -6.98 4.99
CA PRO A 114 -3.43 -6.57 3.63
C PRO A 114 -4.42 -5.40 3.56
N GLY A 115 -4.36 -4.66 2.45
CA GLY A 115 -5.31 -3.60 2.14
C GLY A 115 -5.82 -3.70 0.70
N ILE A 116 -6.90 -2.98 0.40
CA ILE A 116 -7.39 -2.89 -0.98
C ILE A 116 -6.43 -2.03 -1.80
N THR A 117 -5.82 -2.61 -2.83
CA THR A 117 -4.89 -1.89 -3.72
C THR A 117 -5.62 -0.99 -4.70
N ALA A 118 -5.03 0.17 -5.02
CA ALA A 118 -5.55 1.08 -6.03
C ALA A 118 -5.68 0.42 -7.42
N GLY A 119 -4.85 -0.58 -7.72
CA GLY A 119 -4.91 -1.31 -8.98
C GLY A 119 -6.23 -2.08 -9.21
N ILE A 120 -6.98 -2.40 -8.15
CA ILE A 120 -8.31 -3.01 -8.25
C ILE A 120 -9.40 -1.98 -7.95
N ALA A 121 -9.20 -1.14 -6.93
CA ALA A 121 -10.23 -0.20 -6.51
C ALA A 121 -10.49 0.92 -7.53
N ALA A 122 -9.45 1.54 -8.09
CA ALA A 122 -9.62 2.64 -9.02
C ALA A 122 -10.48 2.25 -10.25
N PRO A 123 -10.21 1.12 -10.95
CA PRO A 123 -11.08 0.71 -12.06
C PRO A 123 -12.48 0.31 -11.55
N ALA A 124 -12.61 -0.34 -10.39
CA ALA A 124 -13.93 -0.70 -9.85
C ALA A 124 -14.82 0.53 -9.57
N TYR A 125 -14.27 1.60 -8.97
CA TYR A 125 -14.98 2.86 -8.76
C TYR A 125 -15.30 3.60 -10.07
N ALA A 126 -14.62 3.25 -11.16
CA ALA A 126 -14.92 3.72 -12.51
C ALA A 126 -15.85 2.77 -13.30
N GLY A 127 -16.41 1.73 -12.67
CA GLY A 127 -17.26 0.74 -13.35
C GLY A 127 -16.50 -0.22 -14.28
N ILE A 128 -15.19 -0.40 -14.08
CA ILE A 128 -14.33 -1.26 -14.89
C ILE A 128 -13.87 -2.45 -14.03
N PRO A 129 -14.33 -3.68 -14.33
CA PRO A 129 -13.85 -4.86 -13.61
C PRO A 129 -12.41 -5.19 -14.02
N ALA A 130 -11.58 -5.60 -13.06
CA ALA A 130 -10.17 -5.94 -13.31
C ALA A 130 -10.01 -7.17 -14.23
N THR A 131 -11.00 -8.07 -14.22
CA THR A 131 -11.08 -9.21 -15.13
C THR A 131 -12.54 -9.47 -15.50
N HIS A 132 -12.76 -10.10 -16.66
CA HIS A 132 -14.07 -10.57 -17.09
C HIS A 132 -13.85 -11.83 -17.93
N ARG A 133 -14.65 -12.87 -17.69
CA ARG A 133 -14.43 -14.21 -18.28
C ARG A 133 -14.24 -14.20 -19.79
N ASP A 134 -15.05 -13.39 -20.49
CA ASP A 134 -15.03 -13.32 -21.96
C ASP A 134 -14.00 -12.33 -22.52
N TYR A 135 -13.39 -11.48 -21.69
CA TYR A 135 -12.49 -10.40 -22.14
C TYR A 135 -11.05 -10.54 -21.65
N SER A 136 -10.81 -11.00 -20.41
CA SER A 136 -9.46 -11.28 -19.89
C SER A 136 -9.45 -12.43 -18.88
N SER A 137 -8.53 -13.35 -19.09
CA SER A 137 -8.10 -14.39 -18.15
C SER A 137 -6.88 -14.00 -17.30
N SER A 138 -6.33 -12.79 -17.48
CA SER A 138 -5.08 -12.36 -16.84
C SER A 138 -5.12 -10.90 -16.35
N LEU A 139 -4.38 -10.61 -15.29
CA LEU A 139 -4.22 -9.26 -14.74
C LEU A 139 -2.74 -9.04 -14.40
N ALA A 140 -2.21 -7.88 -14.78
CA ALA A 140 -0.82 -7.49 -14.47
C ALA A 140 -0.79 -6.11 -13.81
N PHE A 141 -0.09 -6.01 -12.68
CA PHE A 141 0.26 -4.73 -12.06
C PHE A 141 1.71 -4.39 -12.40
N VAL A 142 1.93 -3.23 -13.02
CA VAL A 142 3.26 -2.78 -13.46
C VAL A 142 3.52 -1.38 -12.93
N THR A 143 4.72 -1.14 -12.42
CA THR A 143 5.15 0.20 -12.00
C THR A 143 5.64 0.99 -13.23
N GLY A 144 5.09 2.19 -13.43
CA GLY A 144 5.60 3.14 -14.44
C GLY A 144 6.86 3.89 -14.01
N HIS A 145 7.34 3.66 -12.77
CA HIS A 145 8.54 4.31 -12.23
C HIS A 145 9.65 3.27 -12.03
N ALA A 146 10.78 3.49 -12.70
CA ALA A 146 12.01 2.75 -12.46
C ALA A 146 12.76 3.31 -11.24
N LYS A 147 13.54 2.45 -10.57
CA LYS A 147 14.50 2.90 -9.55
C LYS A 147 15.56 3.78 -10.25
N ALA A 148 15.78 5.00 -9.77
CA ALA A 148 16.81 5.89 -10.33
C ALA A 148 18.18 5.18 -10.37
N GLY A 149 18.79 5.11 -11.55
CA GLY A 149 20.08 4.44 -11.80
C GLY A 149 20.04 2.91 -11.80
N GLY A 150 18.87 2.29 -11.64
CA GLY A 150 18.71 0.86 -11.91
C GLY A 150 18.64 0.68 -13.41
N GLN A 151 19.56 -0.10 -13.99
CA GLN A 151 19.28 -0.70 -15.29
C GLN A 151 17.94 -1.43 -15.15
N GLU A 152 17.02 -1.15 -16.08
CA GLU A 152 15.82 -1.93 -16.23
C GLU A 152 16.30 -3.37 -16.39
N LYS A 153 16.15 -4.18 -15.33
CA LYS A 153 16.22 -5.62 -15.52
C LYS A 153 15.00 -5.90 -16.36
N SER A 154 15.17 -5.91 -17.67
CA SER A 154 14.17 -6.45 -18.57
C SER A 154 13.96 -7.88 -18.10
N THR A 155 12.94 -8.08 -17.27
CA THR A 155 12.20 -9.32 -17.34
C THR A 155 11.72 -9.30 -18.77
N GLY A 156 12.44 -9.99 -19.65
CA GLY A 156 12.14 -10.00 -21.07
C GLY A 156 10.64 -10.14 -21.25
N GLN A 157 10.10 -9.44 -22.25
CA GLN A 157 8.69 -9.53 -22.65
C GLN A 157 8.21 -10.99 -22.89
N SER A 158 9.07 -11.99 -22.76
CA SER A 158 8.80 -13.43 -22.80
C SER A 158 7.87 -13.97 -21.71
N TRP A 159 7.65 -13.25 -20.59
CA TRP A 159 6.76 -13.72 -19.51
C TRP A 159 5.35 -13.15 -19.55
N LEU A 160 5.10 -12.10 -20.33
CA LEU A 160 3.74 -11.63 -20.57
C LEU A 160 3.14 -12.54 -21.64
N PRO A 161 2.05 -13.28 -21.36
CA PRO A 161 1.36 -14.03 -22.40
C PRO A 161 1.00 -13.08 -23.55
N ALA A 162 1.01 -13.59 -24.79
CA ALA A 162 0.73 -12.81 -26.00
C ALA A 162 -0.62 -12.05 -25.95
N SER A 163 -1.52 -12.43 -25.03
CA SER A 163 -2.78 -11.76 -24.72
C SER A 163 -2.64 -10.39 -24.07
N ILE A 164 -1.48 -10.04 -23.51
CA ILE A 164 -1.18 -8.68 -22.99
C ILE A 164 -0.50 -7.87 -24.12
N ARG A 165 -1.15 -7.81 -25.28
CA ARG A 165 -0.97 -6.70 -26.22
C ARG A 165 -2.10 -5.73 -25.96
N TRP A 166 -1.78 -4.45 -25.77
CA TRP A 166 -2.76 -3.38 -25.63
C TRP A 166 -3.70 -3.37 -26.86
N GLN A 167 -4.81 -4.11 -26.77
CA GLN A 167 -5.89 -4.05 -27.75
C GLN A 167 -6.84 -2.95 -27.29
N SER A 168 -7.01 -1.97 -28.16
CA SER A 168 -7.87 -0.78 -28.02
C SER A 168 -9.37 -1.06 -27.90
N THR A 169 -9.78 -2.31 -27.67
CA THR A 169 -11.18 -2.78 -27.67
C THR A 169 -11.86 -2.73 -26.30
N TRP A 170 -11.11 -2.57 -25.20
CA TRP A 170 -11.65 -2.58 -23.84
C TRP A 170 -12.61 -1.43 -23.52
N VAL A 171 -12.36 -0.25 -24.11
CA VAL A 171 -13.17 0.96 -23.84
C VAL A 171 -14.56 0.86 -24.47
N SER A 172 -14.72 0.07 -25.54
CA SER A 172 -15.99 -0.09 -26.26
C SER A 172 -16.97 -1.04 -25.55
N ALA A 173 -16.45 -2.04 -24.81
CA ALA A 173 -17.24 -3.12 -24.22
C ALA A 173 -17.88 -2.78 -22.86
N ILE A 174 -17.35 -1.78 -22.14
CA ILE A 174 -17.80 -1.38 -20.79
C ILE A 174 -18.93 -0.33 -20.78
N SER A 175 -19.40 0.11 -21.96
CA SER A 175 -20.46 1.13 -22.09
C SER A 175 -21.76 0.83 -21.32
N PRO A 176 -22.21 -0.43 -21.17
CA PRO A 176 -23.40 -0.74 -20.38
C PRO A 176 -23.20 -0.61 -18.86
N ILE A 177 -21.99 -0.87 -18.34
CA ILE A 177 -21.70 -0.87 -16.89
C ILE A 177 -21.59 0.57 -16.36
N LEU A 178 -21.09 1.49 -17.18
CA LEU A 178 -21.00 2.92 -16.86
C LEU A 178 -22.36 3.63 -16.70
N ARG A 179 -23.47 3.01 -17.14
CA ARG A 179 -24.82 3.61 -17.10
C ARG A 179 -25.62 3.28 -15.84
N MET A 180 -25.02 2.58 -14.86
CA MET A 180 -25.71 2.12 -13.64
C MET A 180 -25.41 2.95 -12.37
N ASN A 181 -24.66 4.05 -12.48
CA ASN A 181 -24.44 5.01 -11.39
C ASN A 181 -25.08 6.36 -11.72
#